data_AF-A0A4V0YQL7-F1
#
_entry.id   AF-A0A4V0YQL7-F1
#
_cell.length_a   1.000
_cell.length_b   1.000
_cell.length_c   1.000
_cell.angle_alpha   90.00
_cell.angle_beta   90.00
_cell.angle_gamma   90.00
#
_symmetry.space_group_name_H-M   'P 1'
#
loop_
_entity.id
_entity.type
_entity.pdbx_description
1 polymer ?
#
loop_
_entity_poly.entity_id
_entity_poly.type
_entity_poly.pdbx_seq_one_letter_code
_entity_poly.pdbx_strand_id
1 'polypeptide(L)' 'MRRAGNKIKGWMAEKKIKVIEIARKADISHSLVSDTIHGKRNNRRALQALLDAGCPARLLDLPADMKGKQAA' A
#
# COMPACT_ATOMS: atom_id res chain seq x y z
N MET A 1 11.46 -4.81 9.32
CA MET A 1 10.10 -5.13 8.82
C MET A 1 10.20 -5.63 7.40
N ARG A 2 9.81 -6.87 7.10
CA ARG A 2 9.76 -7.41 5.73
C ARG A 2 8.31 -7.35 5.24
N ARG A 3 7.96 -6.32 4.47
CA ARG A 3 6.66 -6.28 3.78
C ARG A 3 6.67 -7.30 2.64
N ALA A 4 5.56 -7.98 2.43
CA ALA A 4 5.40 -8.93 1.34
C ALA A 4 5.16 -8.20 0.00
N GLY A 5 6.12 -7.36 -0.42
CA GLY A 5 5.99 -6.53 -1.62
C GLY A 5 5.64 -7.31 -2.88
N ASN A 6 6.11 -8.56 -2.98
CA ASN A 6 5.74 -9.47 -4.07
C ASN A 6 4.25 -9.83 -4.06
N LYS A 7 3.65 -10.04 -2.88
CA LYS A 7 2.21 -10.31 -2.76
C LYS A 7 1.37 -9.07 -3.08
N ILE A 8 1.82 -7.88 -2.67
CA ILE A 8 1.15 -6.63 -3.02
C ILE A 8 1.19 -6.41 -4.54
N LYS A 9 2.35 -6.61 -5.19
CA LYS A 9 2.44 -6.55 -6.66
C LYS A 9 1.57 -7.59 -7.36
N GLY A 10 1.49 -8.81 -6.81
CA GLY A 10 0.58 -9.85 -7.30
C GLY A 10 -0.88 -9.39 -7.27
N TRP A 11 -1.35 -8.92 -6.11
CA TRP A 11 -2.71 -8.38 -5.96
C TRP A 11 -2.99 -7.19 -6.90
N MET A 12 -2.02 -6.28 -7.05
CA MET A 12 -2.13 -5.16 -7.99
C MET A 12 -2.27 -5.63 -9.43
N ALA A 13 -1.50 -6.65 -9.83
CA ALA A 13 -1.59 -7.24 -11.17
C ALA A 13 -2.94 -7.93 -11.39
N GLU A 14 -3.44 -8.70 -10.42
CA GLU A 14 -4.76 -9.35 -10.47
C GLU A 14 -5.90 -8.34 -10.60
N LYS A 15 -5.80 -7.20 -9.91
CA LYS A 15 -6.79 -6.12 -9.96
C LYS A 15 -6.57 -5.14 -11.12
N LYS A 16 -5.54 -5.33 -11.95
CA LYS A 16 -5.10 -4.40 -13.01
C LYS A 16 -4.84 -2.97 -12.51
N ILE A 17 -4.45 -2.83 -11.24
CA ILE A 17 -4.12 -1.54 -10.63
C ILE A 17 -2.64 -1.26 -10.86
N LYS A 18 -2.34 -0.10 -11.43
CA LYS A 18 -0.96 0.35 -11.62
C LYS A 18 -0.49 1.17 -10.42
N VAL A 19 0.81 1.09 -10.12
CA VAL A 19 1.45 1.90 -9.06
C VAL A 19 1.25 3.40 -9.30
N ILE A 20 1.24 3.84 -10.56
CA ILE A 20 1.00 5.24 -10.92
C ILE A 20 -0.40 5.73 -10.51
N GLU A 21 -1.42 4.86 -10.58
CA GLU A 21 -2.79 5.22 -10.19
C GLU A 21 -2.89 5.42 -8.69
N ILE A 22 -2.21 4.56 -7.91
CA ILE A 22 -2.08 4.71 -6.46
C ILE A 22 -1.30 5.99 -6.12
N ALA A 23 -0.21 6.26 -6.83
CA ALA A 23 0.61 7.45 -6.64
C ALA A 23 -0.20 8.73 -6.91
N ARG A 24 -1.00 8.75 -7.98
CA ARG A 24 -1.92 9.85 -8.32
C ARG A 24 -3.00 10.05 -7.26
N LYS A 25 -3.69 8.98 -6.84
CA LYS A 25 -4.71 9.05 -5.78
C LYS A 25 -4.15 9.56 -4.46
N ALA A 26 -2.94 9.11 -4.11
CA ALA A 26 -2.26 9.49 -2.90
C ALA A 26 -1.58 10.87 -2.98
N ASP A 27 -1.48 11.46 -4.18
CA ASP A 27 -0.70 12.66 -4.48
C ASP A 27 0.73 12.56 -3.92
N ILE A 28 1.43 11.48 -4.29
CA ILE A 28 2.83 11.23 -3.93
C ILE A 28 3.60 10.65 -5.13
N SER A 29 4.92 10.66 -5.04
CA SER A 29 5.77 10.14 -6.10
C SER A 29 5.62 8.62 -6.27
N HIS A 30 5.66 8.17 -7.52
CA HIS A 30 5.67 6.74 -7.87
C HIS A 30 6.76 5.95 -7.12
N SER A 31 7.96 6.53 -7.00
CA SER A 31 9.08 5.93 -6.27
C SER A 31 8.76 5.72 -4.79
N LEU A 32 8.05 6.65 -4.15
CA LEU A 32 7.62 6.51 -2.75
C LEU A 32 6.62 5.36 -2.57
N VAL A 33 5.70 5.17 -3.51
CA VAL A 33 4.77 4.04 -3.48
C VAL A 33 5.54 2.73 -3.64
N SER A 34 6.45 2.67 -4.59
CA SER A 34 7.30 1.50 -4.83
C SER A 34 8.14 1.14 -3.59
N ASP A 35 8.83 2.11 -2.99
CA ASP A 35 9.60 1.90 -1.76
C ASP A 35 8.72 1.46 -0.58
N THR A 36 7.47 1.93 -0.52
CA THR A 36 6.50 1.51 0.49
C THR A 36 6.09 0.05 0.28
N ILE A 37 5.76 -0.33 -0.96
CA ILE A 37 5.41 -1.72 -1.33
C ILE A 37 6.56 -2.67 -1.00
N HIS A 38 7.79 -2.29 -1.33
CA HIS A 38 8.98 -3.09 -1.06
C HIS A 38 9.44 -3.03 0.41
N GLY A 39 8.75 -2.28 1.27
CA GLY A 39 9.08 -2.16 2.69
C GLY A 39 10.33 -1.34 3.00
N LYS A 40 10.91 -0.67 2.00
CA LYS A 40 12.08 0.22 2.15
C LYS A 40 11.71 1.50 2.89
N ARG A 41 10.47 1.98 2.75
CA ARG A 41 9.98 3.19 3.41
C ARG A 41 8.59 2.96 4.00
N ASN A 42 8.26 3.67 5.08
CA ASN A 42 6.93 3.62 5.67
C ASN A 42 6.23 4.95 5.38
N ASN A 43 5.37 4.96 4.37
CA ASN A 43 4.58 6.14 4.02
C ASN A 43 3.10 5.88 4.29
N ARG A 44 2.56 6.58 5.29
CA ARG A 44 1.15 6.48 5.69
C ARG A 44 0.20 6.81 4.54
N ARG A 45 0.53 7.80 3.68
CA ARG A 45 -0.29 8.15 2.49
C ARG A 45 -0.32 7.01 1.48
N ALA A 46 0.82 6.39 1.21
CA ALA A 46 0.89 5.24 0.30
C ALA A 46 0.11 4.03 0.83
N LEU A 47 0.26 3.73 2.13
CA LEU A 47 -0.49 2.65 2.78
C LEU A 47 -1.99 2.92 2.79
N GLN A 48 -2.40 4.15 3.10
CA GLN A 48 -3.79 4.57 3.09
C GLN A 48 -4.40 4.49 1.69
N ALA A 49 -3.67 4.90 0.65
CA ALA A 49 -4.16 4.82 -0.72
C ALA A 49 -4.22 3.38 -1.25
N LEU A 50 -3.30 2.51 -0.83
CA LEU A 50 -3.40 1.08 -1.11
C LEU A 50 -4.62 0.47 -0.43
N LEU A 51 -4.88 0.83 0.84
CA LEU A 51 -6.09 0.42 1.57
C LEU A 51 -7.37 0.92 0.88
N ASP A 52 -7.42 2.19 0.52
CA ASP A 52 -8.55 2.83 -0.17
C ASP A 52 -8.82 2.19 -1.54
N ALA A 53 -7.76 1.77 -2.24
CA ALA A 53 -7.87 1.01 -3.48
C ALA A 53 -8.35 -0.45 -3.26
N GLY A 54 -8.55 -0.89 -2.02
CA GLY A 54 -9.03 -2.23 -1.67
C GLY A 54 -7.93 -3.25 -1.41
N CYS A 55 -6.67 -2.82 -1.23
CA CYS A 55 -5.58 -3.74 -0.90
C CYS A 55 -5.79 -4.32 0.51
N PRO A 56 -5.72 -5.65 0.68
CA PRO A 56 -5.91 -6.27 1.98
C PRO A 56 -4.88 -5.77 2.99
N ALA A 57 -5.36 -5.31 4.16
CA ALA A 57 -4.52 -4.88 5.28
C ALA A 57 -3.47 -5.93 5.69
N ARG A 58 -3.82 -7.23 5.55
CA ARG A 58 -2.92 -8.36 5.83
C ARG A 58 -1.71 -8.42 4.89
N LEU A 59 -1.82 -7.92 3.65
CA LEU A 59 -0.72 -7.87 2.69
C LEU A 59 0.19 -6.66 2.93
N LEU A 60 -0.40 -5.56 3.38
CA LEU A 60 0.30 -4.30 3.67
C LEU A 60 1.18 -4.38 4.91
N ASP A 61 1.02 -5.43 5.73
CA ASP A 61 1.66 -5.58 7.04
C ASP A 61 1.55 -4.26 7.81
N LEU A 62 0.32 -3.74 7.87
CA LEU A 62 0.07 -2.43 8.49
C LEU A 62 0.58 -2.49 9.93
N PRO A 63 1.38 -1.50 10.36
CA PRO A 63 1.78 -1.41 11.75
C PRO A 63 0.51 -1.40 12.62
N ALA A 64 0.57 -2.01 13.81
CA ALA A 64 -0.55 -2.08 14.74
C ALA A 64 -1.19 -0.69 15.00
N ASP A 65 -0.41 0.38 14.88
CA ASP A 65 -0.81 1.79 14.93
C ASP A 65 -1.88 2.21 13.89
N MET A 66 -1.98 1.50 12.75
CA MET A 66 -2.99 1.75 11.71
C MET A 66 -4.19 0.78 11.76
N LYS A 67 -4.17 -0.25 12.64
CA LYS A 67 -5.30 -1.17 12.82
C LYS A 67 -6.53 -0.51 13.48
N GLY A 68 -6.41 0.74 13.96
CA GLY A 68 -7.48 1.48 14.64
C GLY A 68 -8.51 2.17 13.75
N LYS A 69 -8.38 2.15 12.41
CA LYS A 69 -9.35 2.77 11.48
C LYS A 69 -10.26 1.76 10.74
N GLN A 70 -10.51 0.62 11.35
CA GLN A 70 -11.55 -0.33 10.95
C GLN A 70 -12.46 -0.61 12.16
N ALA A 71 -13.10 0.44 12.68
CA ALA A 71 -14.24 0.35 13.59
C ALA A 71 -14.92 1.73 13.68
N ALA A 72 -15.77 2.04 12.69
CA ALA A 72 -16.93 2.92 12.80
C ALA A 72 -17.73 2.80 11.51
#